data_AF-A0AAX2DEC5-F1
#
_entry.id   AF-A0AAX2DEC5-F1
#
_cell.length_a   1.000
_cell.length_b   1.000
_cell.length_c   1.000
_cell.angle_alpha   90.00
_cell.angle_beta   90.00
_cell.angle_gamma   90.00
#
_symmetry.space_group_name_H-M   'P 1'
#
loop_
_entity.id
_entity.type
_entity.pdbx_description
1 polymer ?
#
loop_
_entity_poly.entity_id
_entity_poly.type
_entity_poly.pdbx_seq_one_letter_code
_entity_poly.pdbx_strand_id
1 'polypeptide(L)'
;MTIDKIKLQQLLWAEAASFRADCADWQRNTEALQEFLGPKTVEEVALELLAENKRLRDFLSDISNTSGDKGAVTGARQLLKEFGQ
;
A
#
# COMPACT_ATOMS: atom_id res chain seq x y z
N MET A 1 -7.30 -7.40 0.41
CA MET A 1 -5.98 -7.90 0.84
C MET A 1 -5.92 -7.77 2.36
N THR A 2 -5.29 -8.70 3.07
CA THR A 2 -5.29 -8.74 4.56
C THR A 2 -3.89 -8.62 5.17
N ILE A 3 -2.88 -8.22 4.38
CA ILE A 3 -1.52 -8.03 4.88
C ILE A 3 -1.47 -6.88 5.87
N ASP A 4 -0.63 -6.99 6.90
CA ASP A 4 -0.30 -5.87 7.76
C ASP A 4 0.59 -4.88 7.00
N LYS A 5 -0.03 -3.80 6.51
CA LYS A 5 0.63 -2.78 5.68
C LYS A 5 1.69 -1.98 6.46
N ILE A 6 1.54 -1.83 7.78
CA ILE A 6 2.51 -1.11 8.62
C ILE A 6 3.76 -1.97 8.81
N LYS A 7 3.57 -3.26 9.13
CA LYS A 7 4.69 -4.20 9.24
C LYS A 7 5.41 -4.39 7.90
N LEU A 8 4.65 -4.47 6.79
CA LEU A 8 5.22 -4.51 5.44
C LEU A 8 6.14 -3.31 5.17
N GLN A 9 5.65 -2.10 5.47
CA GLN A 9 6.41 -0.86 5.29
C GLN A 9 7.71 -0.85 6.09
N GLN A 10 7.67 -1.27 7.36
CA GLN A 10 8.85 -1.33 8.21
C GLN A 10 9.92 -2.29 7.65
N LEU A 11 9.51 -3.47 7.19
CA LEU A 11 10.41 -4.46 6.60
C LEU A 11 11.01 -3.96 5.27
N LEU A 12 10.19 -3.38 4.39
CA LEU A 12 10.66 -2.80 3.13
C LEU A 12 11.66 -1.65 3.35
N TRP A 13 11.45 -0.82 4.37
CA TRP A 13 12.38 0.25 4.72
C TRP A 13 13.69 -0.28 5.29
N ALA A 14 13.64 -1.31 6.14
CA ALA A 14 14.85 -1.97 6.66
C ALA A 14 15.66 -2.60 5.52
N GLU A 15 15.00 -3.28 4.59
CA GLU A 15 15.62 -3.88 3.39
C GLU A 15 16.31 -2.81 2.53
N ALA A 16 15.58 -1.74 2.18
CA ALA A 16 16.10 -0.67 1.34
C ALA A 16 17.24 0.11 2.02
N ALA A 17 17.19 0.28 3.34
CA ALA A 17 18.25 0.92 4.11
C ALA A 17 19.52 0.06 4.10
N SER A 18 19.41 -1.25 4.36
CA SER A 18 20.56 -2.17 4.34
C SER A 18 21.19 -2.28 2.97
N PHE A 19 20.38 -2.34 1.90
CA PHE A 19 20.89 -2.33 0.52
C PHE A 19 21.68 -1.05 0.20
N ARG A 20 21.16 0.12 0.60
CA ARG A 20 21.83 1.41 0.36
C ARG A 20 23.11 1.59 1.17
N ALA A 21 23.18 1.00 2.35
CA ALA A 21 24.31 1.11 3.26
C ALA A 21 25.43 0.09 2.98
N ASP A 22 25.27 -0.78 1.97
CA ASP A 22 26.14 -1.95 1.74
C ASP A 22 26.41 -2.73 3.05
N CYS A 23 25.36 -2.84 3.86
CA CYS A 23 25.44 -3.33 5.21
C CYS A 23 25.27 -4.86 5.22
N ALA A 24 26.16 -5.57 5.91
CA ALA A 24 26.14 -7.03 6.04
C ALA A 24 24.81 -7.60 6.60
N ASP A 25 23.98 -6.78 7.23
CA ASP A 25 22.67 -7.18 7.76
C ASP A 25 21.57 -7.30 6.69
N TRP A 26 21.86 -7.04 5.41
CA TRP A 26 20.88 -7.15 4.32
C TRP A 26 20.21 -8.53 4.28
N GLN A 27 20.98 -9.60 4.49
CA GLN A 27 20.46 -10.97 4.42
C GLN A 27 19.37 -11.25 5.46
N ARG A 28 19.53 -10.72 6.68
CA ARG A 28 18.52 -10.88 7.76
C ARG A 28 17.23 -10.14 7.44
N ASN A 29 17.34 -8.96 6.84
CA ASN A 29 16.18 -8.18 6.44
C ASN A 29 15.44 -8.85 5.29
N THR A 30 16.17 -9.44 4.32
CA THR A 30 15.59 -10.18 3.21
C THR A 30 14.85 -11.41 3.71
N GLU A 31 15.44 -12.18 4.63
CA GLU A 31 14.81 -13.36 5.24
C GLU A 31 13.54 -13.00 6.01
N ALA A 32 13.59 -11.95 6.85
CA ALA A 32 12.43 -11.48 7.61
C ALA A 32 11.29 -10.98 6.70
N LEU A 33 11.64 -10.32 5.59
CA LEU A 33 10.66 -9.89 4.59
C LEU A 33 10.05 -11.11 3.90
N GLN A 34 10.85 -12.06 3.42
CA GLN A 34 10.36 -13.28 2.77
C GLN A 34 9.45 -14.10 3.68
N GLU A 35 9.84 -14.31 4.94
CA GLU A 35 9.01 -15.00 5.93
C GLU A 35 7.66 -14.28 6.13
N PHE A 36 7.68 -12.94 6.20
CA PHE A 36 6.47 -12.15 6.36
C PHE A 36 5.54 -12.18 5.14
N LEU A 37 6.10 -12.21 3.92
CA LEU A 37 5.31 -12.31 2.69
C LEU A 37 4.76 -13.73 2.45
N GLY A 38 5.40 -14.74 3.03
CA GLY A 38 5.06 -16.15 2.87
C GLY A 38 5.23 -16.58 1.42
N PRO A 39 4.18 -17.11 0.75
CA PRO A 39 4.31 -17.62 -0.62
C PRO A 39 4.37 -16.51 -1.68
N LYS A 40 4.08 -15.25 -1.33
CA LYS A 40 4.00 -14.16 -2.29
C LYS A 40 5.32 -13.44 -2.47
N THR A 41 5.58 -12.96 -3.67
CA THR A 41 6.70 -12.04 -3.91
C THR A 41 6.33 -10.60 -3.54
N VAL A 42 7.34 -9.73 -3.44
CA VAL A 42 7.15 -8.28 -3.23
C VAL A 42 6.32 -7.69 -4.37
N GLU A 43 6.56 -8.13 -5.60
CA GLU A 43 5.85 -7.68 -6.80
C GLU A 43 4.38 -8.07 -6.79
N GLU A 44 4.05 -9.31 -6.43
CA GLU A 44 2.66 -9.76 -6.31
C GLU A 44 1.91 -8.94 -5.25
N VAL A 45 2.56 -8.70 -4.12
CA VAL A 45 2.02 -7.85 -3.04
C VAL A 45 1.85 -6.40 -3.51
N ALA A 46 2.79 -5.86 -4.27
CA ALA A 46 2.69 -4.53 -4.86
C ALA A 46 1.52 -4.44 -5.85
N LEU A 47 1.34 -5.43 -6.73
CA LEU A 47 0.21 -5.50 -7.67
C LEU A 47 -1.13 -5.58 -6.92
N GLU A 48 -1.22 -6.35 -5.84
CA GLU A 48 -2.42 -6.40 -5.00
C GLU A 48 -2.73 -5.07 -4.32
N LEU A 49 -1.71 -4.36 -3.82
CA LEU A 49 -1.86 -3.03 -3.21
C LEU A 49 -2.28 -1.98 -4.25
N LEU A 50 -1.77 -2.06 -5.48
CA LEU A 50 -2.20 -1.21 -6.59
C LEU A 50 -3.67 -1.48 -6.96
N ALA A 51 -4.06 -2.75 -7.05
CA ALA A 51 -5.44 -3.14 -7.33
C ALA A 51 -6.40 -2.74 -6.19
N GLU A 52 -5.97 -2.81 -4.93
CA GLU A 52 -6.74 -2.30 -3.79
C GLU A 52 -6.89 -0.78 -3.84
N ASN A 53 -5.82 -0.03 -4.08
CA ASN A 53 -5.88 1.42 -4.24
C ASN A 53 -6.81 1.85 -5.38
N LYS A 54 -6.73 1.15 -6.53
CA LYS A 54 -7.65 1.40 -7.64
C LYS A 54 -9.11 1.24 -7.21
N ARG A 55 -9.45 0.14 -6.53
CA ARG A 55 -10.82 -0.10 -6.03
C ARG A 55 -11.27 1.00 -5.06
N LEU A 56 -10.39 1.48 -4.19
CA LEU A 56 -10.70 2.58 -3.26
C LEU A 56 -10.95 3.90 -4.01
N ARG A 57 -10.15 4.22 -5.02
CA ARG A 57 -10.35 5.41 -5.87
C ARG A 57 -11.65 5.33 -6.66
N ASP A 58 -11.95 4.17 -7.25
CA ASP A 58 -13.19 3.92 -7.99
C ASP A 58 -14.40 4.12 -7.05
N PHE A 59 -14.35 3.57 -5.83
CA PHE A 59 -15.39 3.75 -4.82
C PHE A 59 -15.59 5.21 -4.40
N LEU A 60 -14.50 5.96 -4.19
CA LEU A 60 -14.60 7.40 -3.87
C LEU A 60 -15.18 8.19 -5.06
N SER A 61 -14.81 7.84 -6.29
CA SER A 61 -15.40 8.43 -7.49
C SER A 61 -16.91 8.19 -7.52
N ASP A 62 -17.36 6.97 -7.28
CA ASP A 62 -18.77 6.61 -7.23
C ASP A 62 -19.53 7.41 -6.16
N ILE A 63 -18.99 7.50 -4.93
CA ILE A 63 -19.57 8.34 -3.87
C ILE A 63 -19.71 9.80 -4.34
N SER A 64 -18.65 10.35 -4.93
CA SER A 64 -18.61 11.76 -5.34
C SER A 64 -19.63 12.12 -6.42
N ASN A 65 -20.08 11.12 -7.19
CA ASN A 65 -21.00 11.27 -8.32
C ASN A 65 -22.44 10.85 -7.99
N THR A 66 -22.63 9.88 -7.10
CA THR A 66 -23.93 9.21 -6.90
C THR A 66 -24.54 9.42 -5.52
N SER A 67 -23.75 9.83 -4.51
CA SER A 67 -24.27 10.00 -3.15
C SER A 67 -25.20 11.21 -3.04
N GLY A 68 -26.34 11.02 -2.35
CA GLY A 68 -27.24 12.11 -1.95
C GLY A 68 -26.77 12.89 -0.72
N ASP A 69 -25.76 12.40 -0.01
CA ASP A 69 -25.17 13.05 1.16
C ASP A 69 -24.07 14.03 0.73
N LYS A 70 -24.30 15.34 0.93
CA LYS A 70 -23.37 16.41 0.56
C LYS A 70 -22.02 16.31 1.30
N GLY A 71 -22.02 15.84 2.54
CA GLY A 71 -20.80 15.64 3.34
C GLY A 71 -19.95 14.52 2.75
N ALA A 72 -20.57 13.38 2.43
CA ALA A 72 -19.91 12.25 1.78
C ALA A 72 -19.31 12.64 0.42
N VAL A 73 -20.05 13.38 -0.40
CA VAL A 73 -19.57 13.90 -1.69
C VAL A 73 -18.34 14.79 -1.52
N THR A 74 -18.39 15.72 -0.56
CA THR A 74 -17.29 16.67 -0.31
C THR A 74 -16.04 15.94 0.20
N GLY A 75 -16.22 15.00 1.14
CA GLY A 75 -15.13 14.18 1.66
C GLY A 75 -14.49 13.32 0.57
N ALA A 76 -15.29 12.67 -0.28
CA ALA A 76 -14.78 11.86 -1.38
C ALA A 76 -13.98 12.68 -2.40
N ARG A 77 -14.44 13.88 -2.77
CA ARG A 77 -13.70 14.79 -3.66
C ARG A 77 -12.38 15.25 -3.06
N GLN A 78 -12.36 15.54 -1.76
CA GLN A 78 -11.13 15.92 -1.07
C GLN A 78 -10.10 14.78 -1.09
N LEU A 79 -10.52 13.56 -0.76
CA LEU A 79 -9.65 12.39 -0.80
C LEU A 79 -9.15 12.08 -2.22
N LEU A 80 -10.00 12.22 -3.24
CA LEU A 80 -9.58 12.07 -4.64
C LEU A 80 -8.56 13.14 -5.05
N LYS A 81 -8.70 14.38 -4.56
CA LYS A 81 -7.73 15.44 -4.80
C LYS A 81 -6.37 15.15 -4.14
N GLU A 82 -6.39 14.56 -2.94
CA GLU A 82 -5.17 14.23 -2.18
C GLU A 82 -4.48 12.96 -2.71
N PHE A 83 -5.24 11.95 -3.13
CA PHE A 83 -4.72 10.59 -3.37
C PHE A 83 -5.05 10.01 -4.75
N GLY A 84 -5.68 10.75 -5.65
CA GLY A 84 -6.18 10.26 -6.93
C GLY A 84 -5.17 10.22 -8.10
N GLN A 85 -3.92 10.68 -7.90
CA GLN A 85 -2.89 10.74 -8.94
C GLN A 85 -2.55 9.39 -9.57
#